data_AF-A0A436S4Q4-F1
#
_entry.id   AF-A0A436S4Q4-F1
#
_cell.length_a   1.000
_cell.length_b   1.000
_cell.length_c   1.000
_cell.angle_alpha   90.00
_cell.angle_beta   90.00
_cell.angle_gamma   90.00
#
_symmetry.space_group_name_H-M   'P 1'
#
loop_
_entity.id
_entity.type
_entity.pdbx_description
1 polymer ?
#
loop_
_entity_poly.entity_id
_entity_poly.type
_entity_poly.pdbx_seq_one_letter_code
_entity_poly.pdbx_strand_id
1 'polypeptide(L)'
;MKFAILLCALLLASPARAEWKPIESIETYAVSGQSAEQLYLSIGEKGPLVGAAGGGRRVIAHTFFKLTWQRDYQPQGSACVLKSARPKLIITYTLPKPARKLDPALQARWDR
;
A
#
# COMPACT_ATOMS: atom_id res chain seq x y z
N MET A 1 -46.43 -0.26 -22.44
CA MET A 1 -46.22 -0.84 -21.09
C MET A 1 -44.98 -1.73 -21.01
N LYS A 2 -44.77 -2.72 -21.91
CA LYS A 2 -43.57 -3.59 -21.89
C LYS A 2 -42.22 -2.85 -22.08
N PHE A 3 -42.16 -1.84 -22.96
CA PHE A 3 -40.94 -1.05 -23.18
C PHE A 3 -40.53 -0.20 -21.96
N ALA A 4 -41.50 0.30 -21.18
CA ALA A 4 -41.22 1.07 -19.97
C ALA A 4 -40.62 0.19 -18.86
N ILE A 5 -41.00 -1.10 -18.81
CA ILE A 5 -40.47 -2.08 -17.85
C ILE A 5 -39.03 -2.45 -18.19
N LEU A 6 -38.71 -2.61 -19.49
CA LEU A 6 -37.34 -2.91 -19.94
C LEU A 6 -36.35 -1.78 -19.64
N LEU A 7 -36.78 -0.52 -19.84
CA LEU A 7 -35.93 0.65 -19.60
C LEU A 7 -35.63 0.84 -18.09
N CYS A 8 -36.58 0.50 -17.21
CA CYS A 8 -36.42 0.57 -15.77
C CYS A 8 -35.45 -0.50 -15.23
N ALA A 9 -35.42 -1.68 -15.85
CA ALA A 9 -34.50 -2.76 -15.48
C ALA A 9 -33.02 -2.44 -15.81
N LEU A 10 -32.76 -1.65 -16.84
CA LEU A 10 -31.40 -1.20 -17.22
C LEU A 10 -30.83 -0.15 -16.26
N LEU A 11 -31.67 0.62 -15.57
CA LEU A 11 -31.27 1.67 -14.63
C LEU A 11 -30.89 1.14 -13.24
N LEU A 12 -31.21 -0.12 -12.92
CA LEU A 12 -30.91 -0.75 -11.62
C LEU A 12 -29.58 -1.54 -11.61
N ALA A 13 -28.86 -1.59 -12.74
CA ALA A 13 -27.53 -2.19 -12.82
C ALA A 13 -26.47 -1.27 -12.19
N SER A 14 -26.58 -1.02 -10.88
CA SER A 14 -25.52 -0.38 -10.12
C SER A 14 -24.33 -1.35 -10.05
N PRO A 15 -23.13 -0.95 -10.50
CA PRO A 15 -21.95 -1.78 -10.27
C PRO A 15 -21.79 -1.97 -8.77
N ALA A 16 -21.68 -3.21 -8.33
CA ALA A 16 -21.34 -3.52 -6.94
C ALA A 16 -19.92 -2.99 -6.68
N ARG A 17 -19.81 -1.75 -6.20
CA ARG A 17 -18.56 -1.19 -5.73
C ARG A 17 -18.30 -1.81 -4.38
N ALA A 18 -17.32 -2.71 -4.30
CA ALA A 18 -16.81 -3.16 -3.03
C ALA A 18 -16.26 -1.93 -2.29
N GLU A 19 -16.92 -1.52 -1.20
CA GLU A 19 -16.51 -0.41 -0.33
C GLU A 19 -15.26 -0.77 0.48
N TRP A 20 -14.19 -1.18 -0.19
CA TRP A 20 -12.93 -1.48 0.49
C TRP A 20 -12.01 -0.26 0.42
N LYS A 21 -11.37 0.05 1.54
CA LYS A 21 -10.32 1.08 1.62
C LYS A 21 -9.00 0.41 1.99
N PRO A 22 -7.88 0.75 1.33
CA PRO A 22 -6.58 0.30 1.77
C PRO A 22 -6.25 0.87 3.15
N ILE A 23 -5.46 0.11 3.92
CA ILE A 23 -4.83 0.58 5.14
C ILE A 23 -3.41 1.01 4.75
N GLU A 24 -3.07 2.27 4.94
CA GLU A 24 -1.75 2.81 4.65
C GLU A 24 -0.96 3.00 5.94
N SER A 25 0.30 2.57 5.93
CA SER A 25 1.24 2.66 7.05
C SER A 25 2.57 3.24 6.59
N ILE A 26 3.16 4.11 7.39
CA ILE A 26 4.51 4.63 7.16
C ILE A 26 5.44 4.02 8.21
N GLU A 27 6.43 3.30 7.73
CA GLU A 27 7.57 2.82 8.52
C GLU A 27 8.80 3.66 8.17
N THR A 28 9.71 3.82 9.12
CA THR A 28 10.91 4.62 8.87
C THR A 28 12.18 3.90 9.27
N TYR A 29 13.25 4.12 8.52
CA TYR A 29 14.59 3.71 8.89
C TYR A 29 15.47 4.93 9.21
N ALA A 30 16.29 4.80 10.24
CA ALA A 30 17.10 5.89 10.75
C ALA A 30 18.33 6.17 9.85
N VAL A 31 18.49 7.42 9.43
CA VAL A 31 19.68 7.90 8.69
C VAL A 31 20.44 8.93 9.52
N SER A 32 21.76 8.96 9.34
CA SER A 32 22.68 9.80 10.11
C SER A 32 23.41 10.79 9.22
N GLY A 33 23.54 12.03 9.68
CA GLY A 33 24.24 13.11 8.96
C GLY A 33 23.75 14.47 9.46
N GLN A 34 24.53 15.51 9.20
CA GLN A 34 24.13 16.91 9.42
C GLN A 34 24.26 17.77 8.15
N SER A 35 24.64 17.15 7.02
CA SER A 35 24.59 17.75 5.69
C SER A 35 23.77 16.87 4.73
N ALA A 36 23.31 17.45 3.62
CA ALA A 36 22.55 16.71 2.60
C ALA A 36 23.34 15.53 2.03
N GLU A 37 24.64 15.70 1.80
CA GLU A 37 25.54 14.65 1.32
C GLU A 37 25.64 13.50 2.32
N GLN A 38 25.89 13.81 3.60
CA GLN A 38 25.98 12.78 4.65
C GLN A 38 24.67 11.99 4.79
N LEU A 39 23.52 12.68 4.72
CA LEU A 39 22.22 12.02 4.74
C LEU A 39 22.04 11.12 3.51
N TYR A 40 22.42 11.57 2.32
CA TYR A 40 22.32 10.77 1.09
C TYR A 40 23.22 9.53 1.12
N LEU A 41 24.45 9.65 1.63
CA LEU A 41 25.34 8.50 1.85
C LEU A 41 24.74 7.51 2.85
N SER A 42 24.27 8.00 4.00
CA SER A 42 23.63 7.15 5.01
C SER A 42 22.35 6.48 4.49
N ILE A 43 21.61 7.10 3.57
CA ILE A 43 20.47 6.49 2.88
C ILE A 43 20.94 5.29 2.05
N GLY A 44 22.01 5.43 1.26
CA GLY A 44 22.54 4.34 0.44
C GLY A 44 23.00 3.13 1.27
N GLU A 45 23.61 3.38 2.43
CA GLU A 45 24.08 2.35 3.35
C GLU A 45 22.95 1.62 4.10
N LYS A 46 21.91 2.37 4.51
CA LYS A 46 20.88 1.89 5.45
C LYS A 46 19.51 1.64 4.82
N GLY A 47 19.32 2.02 3.56
CA GLY A 47 18.06 1.85 2.84
C GLY A 47 17.56 0.39 2.85
N PRO A 48 16.26 0.11 2.67
CA PRO A 48 15.75 -1.26 2.68
C PRO A 48 16.48 -2.15 1.66
N LEU A 49 16.79 -3.39 2.04
CA LEU A 49 17.30 -4.40 1.12
C LEU A 49 16.10 -5.11 0.48
N VAL A 50 15.96 -4.99 -0.85
CA VAL A 50 14.81 -5.53 -1.58
C VAL A 50 15.31 -6.49 -2.67
N GLY A 51 14.64 -7.63 -2.80
CA GLY A 51 15.03 -8.73 -3.70
C GLY A 51 15.30 -10.03 -2.93
N ALA A 52 15.07 -11.18 -3.58
CA ALA A 52 15.26 -12.51 -2.97
C ALA A 52 16.74 -12.91 -2.85
N ALA A 53 16.98 -14.00 -2.09
CA ALA A 53 18.30 -14.50 -1.69
C ALA A 53 19.33 -14.52 -2.84
N GLY A 54 20.40 -13.74 -2.68
CA GLY A 54 21.54 -13.67 -3.60
C GLY A 54 21.64 -12.42 -4.47
N GLY A 55 20.58 -11.61 -4.58
CA GLY A 55 20.55 -10.44 -5.49
C GLY A 55 19.90 -9.18 -4.92
N GLY A 56 19.76 -9.07 -3.60
CA GLY A 56 19.12 -7.92 -2.96
C GLY A 56 19.86 -6.61 -3.26
N ARG A 57 19.11 -5.54 -3.57
CA ARG A 57 19.64 -4.19 -3.75
C ARG A 57 19.07 -3.24 -2.69
N ARG A 58 19.92 -2.35 -2.18
CA ARG A 58 19.51 -1.26 -1.29
C ARG A 58 18.77 -0.20 -2.10
N VAL A 59 17.62 0.25 -1.61
CA VAL A 59 16.80 1.30 -2.23
C VAL A 59 16.58 2.43 -1.25
N ILE A 60 16.27 3.63 -1.74
CA ILE A 60 16.03 4.82 -0.91
C ILE A 60 14.70 4.68 -0.16
N ALA A 61 13.65 4.26 -0.86
CA ALA A 61 12.33 4.06 -0.32
C ALA A 61 11.77 2.76 -0.89
N HIS A 62 10.93 2.08 -0.12
CA HIS A 62 10.30 0.85 -0.55
C HIS A 62 8.81 0.90 -0.21
N THR A 63 7.96 0.63 -1.20
CA THR A 63 6.53 0.42 -0.99
C THR A 63 6.26 -1.07 -1.07
N PHE A 64 5.75 -1.64 0.02
CA PHE A 64 5.32 -3.03 0.07
C PHE A 64 3.82 -3.10 0.29
N PHE A 65 3.17 -4.18 -0.14
CA PHE A 65 1.78 -4.41 0.16
C PHE A 65 1.50 -5.84 0.58
N LYS A 66 0.53 -5.99 1.49
CA LYS A 66 -0.05 -7.27 1.88
C LYS A 66 -1.52 -7.28 1.50
N LEU A 67 -1.86 -8.09 0.51
CA LEU A 67 -3.24 -8.32 0.10
C LEU A 67 -3.73 -9.65 0.68
N THR A 68 -4.77 -9.61 1.52
CA THR A 68 -5.48 -10.79 2.01
C THR A 68 -6.94 -10.75 1.60
N TRP A 69 -7.60 -11.91 1.61
CA TRP A 69 -9.00 -12.06 1.25
C TRP A 69 -9.74 -12.84 2.31
N GLN A 70 -10.86 -12.31 2.78
CA GLN A 70 -11.87 -13.09 3.50
C GLN A 70 -12.86 -13.63 2.48
N ARG A 71 -12.95 -14.95 2.36
CA ARG A 71 -13.82 -15.63 1.38
C ARG A 71 -14.87 -16.44 2.11
N ASP A 72 -16.10 -16.37 1.65
CA ASP A 72 -17.23 -17.14 2.18
C ASP A 72 -17.68 -18.15 1.11
N TYR A 73 -17.41 -19.43 1.37
CA TYR A 73 -17.84 -20.54 0.52
C TYR A 73 -19.06 -21.21 1.14
N GLN A 74 -20.18 -21.24 0.43
CA GLN A 74 -21.43 -21.82 0.91
C GLN A 74 -21.86 -23.01 0.04
N PRO A 75 -22.38 -24.10 0.62
CA PRO A 75 -22.98 -25.18 -0.15
C PRO A 75 -24.20 -24.68 -0.95
N GLN A 76 -24.30 -25.10 -2.21
CA GLN A 76 -25.45 -24.88 -3.07
C GLN A 76 -25.68 -26.15 -3.91
N GLY A 77 -26.64 -26.97 -3.49
CA GLY A 77 -26.89 -28.27 -4.11
C GLY A 77 -25.71 -29.23 -3.91
N SER A 78 -25.15 -29.75 -5.00
CA SER A 78 -24.02 -30.70 -4.98
C SER A 78 -22.64 -30.02 -5.07
N ALA A 79 -22.56 -28.69 -4.97
CA ALA A 79 -21.32 -27.93 -5.08
C ALA A 79 -21.22 -26.81 -4.03
N CYS A 80 -20.05 -26.18 -3.90
CA CYS A 80 -19.86 -24.97 -3.12
C CYS A 80 -19.74 -23.76 -4.05
N VAL A 81 -20.36 -22.64 -3.66
CA VAL A 81 -20.24 -21.36 -4.36
C VAL A 81 -19.52 -20.34 -3.48
N LEU A 82 -18.71 -19.48 -4.11
CA LEU A 82 -18.11 -18.33 -3.44
C LEU A 82 -19.17 -17.25 -3.30
N LYS A 83 -19.81 -17.17 -2.12
CA LYS A 83 -20.89 -16.23 -1.85
C LYS A 83 -20.38 -14.80 -1.71
N SER A 84 -19.18 -14.61 -1.14
CA SER A 84 -18.53 -13.31 -1.06
C SER A 84 -17.02 -13.40 -0.97
N ALA A 85 -16.32 -12.35 -1.44
CA ALA A 85 -14.89 -12.18 -1.27
C ALA A 85 -14.60 -10.72 -0.89
N ARG A 86 -14.09 -10.50 0.33
CA ARG A 86 -13.76 -9.17 0.87
C ARG A 86 -12.25 -9.00 0.92
N PRO A 87 -11.67 -8.06 0.17
CA PRO A 87 -10.23 -7.81 0.23
C PRO A 87 -9.85 -7.01 1.47
N LYS A 88 -8.62 -7.23 1.96
CA LYS A 88 -7.92 -6.36 2.89
C LYS A 88 -6.53 -6.09 2.32
N LEU A 89 -6.30 -4.84 1.91
CA LEU A 89 -5.03 -4.38 1.40
C LEU A 89 -4.35 -3.51 2.47
N ILE A 90 -3.12 -3.88 2.84
CA ILE A 90 -2.24 -3.07 3.67
C ILE A 90 -1.09 -2.61 2.78
N ILE A 91 -0.84 -1.31 2.71
CA ILE A 91 0.28 -0.71 1.99
C ILE A 91 1.22 -0.11 3.03
N THR A 92 2.50 -0.49 2.97
CA THR A 92 3.54 0.02 3.86
C THR A 92 4.56 0.80 3.03
N TYR A 93 4.79 2.06 3.40
CA TYR A 93 5.85 2.90 2.84
C TYR A 93 7.01 2.96 3.83
N THR A 94 8.17 2.46 3.44
CA THR A 94 9.40 2.55 4.23
C THR A 94 10.23 3.73 3.75
N LEU A 95 10.36 4.77 4.59
CA LEU A 95 11.01 6.04 4.24
C LEU A 95 12.22 6.35 5.17
N PRO A 96 13.24 7.08 4.70
CA PRO A 96 14.31 7.53 5.59
C PRO A 96 13.77 8.55 6.60
N LYS A 97 14.33 8.52 7.81
CA LYS A 97 14.08 9.52 8.85
C LYS A 97 15.39 9.93 9.52
N PRO A 98 15.71 11.24 9.63
CA PRO A 98 16.89 11.69 10.34
C PRO A 98 16.85 11.22 11.80
N ALA A 99 17.92 10.56 12.23
CA ALA A 99 18.03 10.03 13.60
C ALA A 99 18.22 11.13 14.65
N ARG A 100 18.64 12.33 14.21
CA ARG A 100 18.85 13.52 15.05
C ARG A 100 18.18 14.71 14.39
N LYS A 101 17.88 15.72 15.21
CA LYS A 101 17.42 17.02 14.73
C LYS A 101 18.47 17.62 13.80
N LEU A 102 18.02 18.04 12.62
CA LEU A 102 18.83 18.71 11.62
C LEU A 102 18.90 20.21 11.92
N ASP A 103 19.91 20.88 11.36
CA ASP A 103 19.93 22.34 11.30
C ASP A 103 18.63 22.87 10.66
N PRO A 104 18.04 23.99 11.14
CA PRO A 104 16.74 24.46 10.66
C PRO A 104 16.63 24.61 9.15
N ALA A 105 17.68 25.08 8.47
CA ALA A 105 17.67 25.25 7.02
C ALA A 105 17.62 23.90 6.29
N LEU A 106 18.30 22.89 6.82
CA LEU A 106 18.28 21.54 6.27
C LEU A 106 16.97 20.81 6.59
N GLN A 107 16.43 21.00 7.80
CA GLN A 107 15.14 20.45 8.23
C GLN A 107 14.00 20.95 7.32
N ALA A 108 13.95 22.25 7.04
CA ALA A 108 12.93 22.83 6.15
C ALA A 108 12.98 22.27 4.72
N ARG A 109 14.16 21.84 4.27
CA ARG A 109 14.33 21.17 2.97
C ARG A 109 13.94 19.70 3.03
N TRP A 110 14.10 19.05 4.17
CA TRP A 110 13.74 17.65 4.40
C TRP A 110 12.22 17.45 4.49
N ASP A 111 11.52 18.41 5.12
CA ASP A 111 10.08 18.32 5.38
C ASP A 111 9.19 18.73 4.19
N ARG A 112 9.79 19.18 3.08
CA ARG A 112 9.08 19.57 1.85
C ARG A 112 8.89 18.38 0.92
#